data_AF-A0A017RRB6-F1
#
_entry.id   AF-A0A017RRB6-F1
#
_cell.length_a   1.000
_cell.length_b   1.000
_cell.length_c   1.000
_cell.angle_alpha   90.00
_cell.angle_beta   90.00
_cell.angle_gamma   90.00
#
_symmetry.space_group_name_H-M   'P 1'
#
loop_
_entity.id
_entity.type
_entity.pdbx_description
1 polymer ?
#
loop_
_entity_poly.entity_id
_entity_poly.type
_entity_poly.pdbx_seq_one_letter_code
_entity_poly.pdbx_strand_id
1 'polypeptide(L)'
;LRAQWLERIKAYKASGLTQAAFCKENNLNIKQLSYWVRKYRNIEQEQKNNSDESQNWLALDIKNNMSQTEKDVINVRVGKAVVEIKPGFDKNHLLNLLKVLETLC
;
A
#
# COMPACT_ATOMS: atom_id res chain seq x y z
N LEU A 1 16.59 -0.88 19.03
CA LEU A 1 16.49 0.58 19.28
C LEU A 1 15.83 1.33 18.10
N ARG A 2 14.57 1.04 17.72
CA ARG A 2 14.01 1.50 16.42
C ARG A 2 12.76 2.39 16.44
N ALA A 3 12.40 3.09 17.53
CA ALA A 3 11.17 3.91 17.52
C ALA A 3 11.18 5.26 18.26
N GLN A 4 12.32 5.82 18.69
CA GLN A 4 12.32 7.13 19.38
C GLN A 4 12.13 8.35 18.46
N TRP A 5 11.98 8.15 17.14
CA TRP A 5 11.85 9.27 16.20
C TRP A 5 10.45 9.89 16.23
N LEU A 6 9.42 9.10 16.55
CA LEU A 6 8.03 9.56 16.60
C LEU A 6 7.81 10.53 17.77
N GLU A 7 8.37 10.23 18.95
CA GLU A 7 8.33 11.10 20.12
C GLU A 7 9.04 12.43 19.84
N ARG A 8 10.21 12.38 19.17
CA ARG A 8 10.94 13.58 18.76
C ARG A 8 10.15 14.44 17.76
N ILE A 9 9.42 13.83 16.84
CA ILE A 9 8.52 14.55 15.92
C ILE A 9 7.36 15.21 16.68
N LYS A 10 6.75 14.51 17.66
CA LYS A 10 5.69 15.08 18.49
C LYS A 10 6.19 16.27 19.30
N ALA A 11 7.36 16.14 19.93
CA ALA A 11 8.02 17.24 20.65
C ALA A 11 8.35 18.42 19.72
N TYR A 12 8.82 18.14 18.50
CA TYR A 12 9.05 19.17 17.48
C TYR A 12 7.77 19.91 17.05
N LYS A 13 6.67 19.18 16.80
CA LYS A 13 5.37 19.80 16.46
C LYS A 13 4.82 20.61 17.64
N ALA A 14 5.01 20.15 18.87
CA ALA A 14 4.55 20.84 20.07
C ALA A 14 5.38 22.10 20.39
N SER A 15 6.68 22.12 20.04
CA SER A 15 7.54 23.27 20.32
C SER A 15 7.27 24.48 19.42
N GLY A 16 6.68 24.27 18.23
CA GLY A 16 6.43 25.35 17.26
C GLY A 16 7.70 25.99 16.70
N LEU A 17 8.88 25.41 17.00
CA LEU A 17 10.17 25.93 16.59
C LEU A 17 10.48 25.59 15.13
N THR A 18 11.43 26.32 14.54
CA THR A 18 12.01 25.92 13.25
C THR A 18 12.88 24.68 13.43
N GLN A 19 13.07 23.89 12.36
CA GLN A 19 13.91 22.68 12.41
C GLN A 19 15.33 22.97 12.91
N ALA A 20 15.90 24.11 12.51
CA ALA A 20 17.25 24.52 12.92
C ALA A 20 17.32 24.82 14.43
N ALA A 21 16.34 25.55 14.97
CA ALA A 21 16.28 25.86 16.41
C ALA A 21 16.07 24.58 17.24
N PHE A 22 15.14 23.72 16.83
CA PHE A 22 14.87 22.46 17.52
C PHE A 22 16.06 21.51 17.50
N CYS A 23 16.76 21.41 16.36
CA CYS A 23 17.98 20.63 16.24
C CYS A 23 19.11 21.14 17.14
N LYS A 24 19.22 22.46 17.31
CA LYS A 24 20.22 23.10 18.17
C LYS A 24 19.98 22.80 19.65
N GLU A 25 18.73 22.84 20.10
CA GLU A 25 18.37 22.57 21.50
C GLU A 25 18.43 21.08 21.87
N ASN A 26 18.03 20.21 20.93
CA ASN A 26 17.96 18.76 21.18
C ASN A 26 19.20 18.00 20.68
N ASN A 27 20.22 18.74 20.24
CA ASN A 27 21.47 18.20 19.70
C ASN A 27 21.27 17.16 18.58
N LEU A 28 20.28 17.41 17.71
CA LEU A 28 19.85 16.53 16.63
C LEU A 28 20.41 16.97 15.28
N ASN A 29 20.69 16.01 14.39
CA ASN A 29 21.08 16.33 13.02
C ASN A 29 19.88 16.80 12.20
N ILE A 30 20.00 17.98 11.57
CA ILE A 30 18.96 18.58 10.72
C ILE A 30 18.54 17.64 9.59
N LYS A 31 19.48 16.90 8.97
CA LYS A 31 19.15 15.95 7.91
C LYS A 31 18.28 14.80 8.41
N GLN A 32 18.54 14.32 9.64
CA GLN A 32 17.75 13.26 10.25
C GLN A 32 16.35 13.76 10.62
N LEU A 33 16.24 14.96 11.20
CA LEU A 33 14.95 15.56 11.52
C LEU A 33 14.11 15.80 10.26
N SER A 34 14.72 16.32 9.20
CA SER A 34 14.04 16.53 7.91
C SER A 34 13.52 15.22 7.32
N TYR A 35 14.34 14.15 7.36
CA TYR A 35 13.90 12.82 6.95
C TYR A 35 12.70 12.32 7.78
N TRP A 36 12.75 12.47 9.11
CA TRP A 36 11.64 12.08 9.98
C TRP A 36 10.38 12.91 9.75
N VAL A 37 10.50 14.22 9.48
CA VAL A 37 9.36 15.08 9.17
C VAL A 37 8.72 14.66 7.85
N ARG A 38 9.52 14.37 6.82
CA ARG A 38 9.02 13.84 5.54
C ARG A 38 8.33 12.50 5.74
N LYS A 39 8.96 11.58 6.47
CA LYS A 39 8.38 10.26 6.79
C LYS A 39 7.07 10.39 7.55
N TYR A 40 6.99 11.30 8.52
CA TYR A 40 5.78 11.56 9.29
C TYR A 40 4.65 12.12 8.42
N ARG A 41 4.95 13.07 7.52
CA ARG A 41 3.98 13.60 6.56
C ARG A 41 3.43 12.53 5.62
N ASN A 42 4.28 11.61 5.14
CA ASN A 42 3.82 10.50 4.30
C ASN A 42 2.86 9.58 5.07
N ILE A 43 3.17 9.27 6.33
CA ILE A 43 2.26 8.48 7.18
C ILE A 43 0.96 9.23 7.45
N GLU A 44 1.01 10.54 7.74
CA GLU A 44 -0.20 11.37 7.90
C GLU A 44 -1.02 11.42 6.61
N GLN A 45 -0.37 11.47 5.43
CA GLN A 45 -1.04 11.41 4.13
C GLN A 45 -1.64 10.03 3.86
N GLU A 46 -0.94 8.94 4.18
CA GLU A 46 -1.50 7.58 4.08
C GLU A 46 -2.70 7.39 5.01
N GLN A 47 -2.66 7.98 6.21
CA GLN A 47 -3.80 7.98 7.14
C GLN A 47 -4.94 8.87 6.65
N LYS A 48 -4.64 10.02 6.04
CA LYS A 48 -5.65 10.96 5.55
C LYS A 48 -6.27 10.52 4.22
N ASN A 49 -5.52 9.87 3.35
CA ASN A 49 -6.00 9.23 2.12
C ASN A 49 -6.83 7.96 2.40
N ASN A 50 -6.75 7.41 3.63
CA ASN A 50 -7.71 6.41 4.11
C ASN A 50 -9.02 7.05 4.64
N SER A 51 -9.06 8.37 4.85
CA SER A 51 -10.26 9.11 5.28
C SER A 51 -10.93 9.92 4.17
N ASP A 52 -10.22 10.23 3.09
CA ASP A 52 -10.77 10.85 1.86
C ASP A 52 -10.52 9.90 0.69
N GLU A 53 -11.59 9.32 0.15
CA GLU A 53 -11.61 8.53 -1.07
C GLU A 53 -10.87 9.25 -2.22
N SER A 54 -9.69 8.74 -2.64
CA SER A 54 -9.26 8.65 -4.06
C SER A 54 -7.72 8.56 -4.24
N GLN A 55 -7.09 7.50 -3.76
CA GLN A 55 -6.03 6.83 -4.53
C GLN A 55 -6.16 5.32 -4.31
N ASN A 56 -6.94 4.74 -5.22
CA ASN A 56 -7.46 3.39 -5.19
C ASN A 56 -6.37 2.35 -5.54
N TRP A 57 -5.56 1.98 -4.54
CA TRP A 57 -5.00 0.62 -4.46
C TRP A 57 -5.50 -0.01 -3.17
N LEU A 58 -6.81 -0.29 -3.15
CA LEU A 58 -7.44 -1.04 -2.08
C LEU A 58 -6.98 -2.51 -2.18
N ALA A 59 -6.09 -2.89 -1.26
CA ALA A 59 -5.98 -4.30 -0.87
C ALA A 59 -7.30 -4.66 -0.18
N LEU A 60 -8.20 -5.30 -0.93
CA LEU A 60 -9.44 -5.83 -0.40
C LEU A 60 -9.12 -7.01 0.50
N ASP A 61 -9.02 -6.75 1.80
CA ASP A 61 -9.13 -7.79 2.82
C ASP A 61 -10.63 -8.12 2.92
N ILE A 62 -11.08 -9.01 2.02
CA ILE A 62 -12.46 -9.50 2.02
C ILE A 62 -12.63 -10.29 3.31
N LYS A 63 -13.16 -9.61 4.34
CA LYS A 63 -13.78 -10.28 5.48
C LYS A 63 -14.86 -11.17 4.91
N ASN A 64 -14.52 -12.45 4.89
CA ASN A 64 -15.25 -13.55 4.32
C ASN A 64 -16.67 -13.61 4.87
N ASN A 65 -17.58 -12.91 4.19
CA ASN A 65 -19.00 -13.22 4.17
C ASN A 65 -19.29 -13.87 2.79
N MET A 66 -18.43 -14.80 2.36
CA MET A 66 -18.68 -15.56 1.14
C MET A 66 -19.81 -16.54 1.39
N SER A 67 -20.97 -16.19 0.85
CA SER A 67 -21.82 -17.13 0.15
C SER A 67 -20.94 -18.17 -0.57
N GLN A 68 -21.20 -19.45 -0.35
CA GLN A 68 -20.35 -20.61 -0.68
C GLN A 68 -19.92 -20.75 -2.16
N THR A 69 -20.32 -19.85 -3.05
CA THR A 69 -20.07 -19.84 -4.50
C THR A 69 -18.71 -19.28 -4.93
N GLU A 70 -17.98 -18.53 -4.10
CA GLU A 70 -16.69 -17.91 -4.47
C GLU A 70 -15.47 -18.82 -4.27
N LYS A 71 -15.64 -19.99 -3.63
CA LYS A 71 -14.51 -20.88 -3.28
C LYS A 71 -13.85 -21.59 -4.47
N ASP A 72 -14.48 -21.62 -5.63
CA ASP A 72 -14.03 -22.40 -6.80
C ASP A 72 -13.48 -21.55 -7.95
N VAL A 73 -13.26 -20.25 -7.74
CA VAL A 73 -12.72 -19.37 -8.78
C VAL A 73 -11.19 -19.45 -8.82
N ILE A 74 -10.63 -19.82 -9.97
CA ILE A 74 -9.19 -19.91 -10.21
C ILE A 74 -8.72 -18.65 -10.94
N ASN A 75 -7.72 -17.96 -10.40
CA ASN A 75 -7.09 -16.81 -11.05
C ASN A 75 -5.72 -17.20 -11.65
N VAL A 76 -5.54 -16.99 -12.95
CA VAL A 76 -4.28 -17.23 -13.67
C VAL A 76 -3.70 -15.89 -14.11
N ARG A 77 -2.43 -15.64 -13.80
CA ARG A 77 -1.72 -14.41 -14.19
C ARG A 77 -0.60 -14.72 -15.17
N VAL A 78 -0.62 -14.05 -16.33
CA VAL A 78 0.42 -14.14 -17.37
C VAL A 78 0.88 -12.72 -17.70
N GLY A 79 2.09 -12.36 -17.26
CA GLY A 79 2.63 -11.00 -17.40
C GLY A 79 1.72 -9.93 -16.75
N LYS A 80 1.14 -9.06 -17.58
CA LYS A 80 0.19 -8.01 -17.16
C LYS A 80 -1.28 -8.43 -17.26
N ALA A 81 -1.58 -9.59 -17.84
CA ALA A 81 -2.94 -10.09 -17.99
C ALA A 81 -3.33 -10.98 -16.79
N VAL A 82 -4.60 -10.88 -16.38
CA VAL A 82 -5.21 -11.71 -15.33
C VAL A 82 -6.47 -12.34 -15.91
N VAL A 83 -6.59 -13.66 -15.79
CA VAL A 83 -7.71 -14.46 -16.26
C VAL A 83 -8.42 -15.07 -15.05
N GLU A 84 -9.68 -14.71 -14.85
CA GLU A 84 -10.55 -15.26 -13.81
C GLU A 84 -11.38 -16.42 -14.39
N ILE A 85 -11.31 -17.59 -13.75
CA ILE A 85 -11.92 -18.83 -14.23
C ILE A 85 -12.93 -19.32 -13.19
N LYS A 86 -14.20 -19.37 -13.57
CA LYS A 86 -15.29 -19.84 -12.72
C LYS A 86 -15.60 -21.33 -12.96
N PRO A 87 -16.13 -22.06 -11.97
CA PRO A 87 -16.53 -23.46 -12.16
C PRO A 87 -17.60 -23.58 -13.26
N GLY A 88 -17.48 -24.61 -14.11
CA GLY A 88 -18.32 -24.79 -15.30
C GLY A 88 -17.77 -24.17 -16.59
N PHE A 89 -16.53 -23.68 -16.56
CA PHE A 89 -15.84 -23.19 -17.76
C PHE A 89 -15.53 -24.31 -18.77
N ASP A 90 -15.52 -23.96 -20.05
CA ASP A 90 -15.06 -24.86 -21.12
C ASP A 90 -13.53 -24.91 -21.15
N LYS A 91 -12.97 -26.10 -20.90
CA LYS A 91 -11.54 -26.37 -20.92
C LYS A 91 -10.91 -26.03 -22.27
N ASN A 92 -11.61 -26.29 -23.37
CA ASN A 92 -11.10 -26.03 -24.72
C ASN A 92 -10.98 -24.53 -24.96
N HIS A 93 -11.95 -23.76 -24.45
CA HIS A 93 -11.95 -22.31 -24.56
C HIS A 93 -10.81 -21.69 -23.75
N LEU A 94 -10.57 -22.16 -22.52
CA LEU A 94 -9.46 -21.70 -21.69
C LEU A 94 -8.09 -22.00 -22.33
N LEU A 95 -7.91 -23.21 -22.86
CA LEU A 95 -6.67 -23.58 -23.54
C LEU A 95 -6.39 -22.71 -24.76
N ASN A 96 -7.41 -22.37 -25.55
CA ASN A 96 -7.25 -21.47 -26.69
C ASN A 96 -6.85 -20.06 -26.23
N LEU A 97 -7.46 -19.54 -25.16
CA LEU A 97 -7.08 -18.25 -24.59
C LEU A 97 -5.63 -18.25 -24.09
N LEU A 98 -5.19 -19.30 -23.40
CA LEU A 98 -3.81 -19.41 -22.91
C LEU A 98 -2.81 -19.47 -24.07
N LYS A 99 -3.10 -20.21 -25.15
CA LYS A 99 -2.25 -20.24 -26.35
C LYS A 99 -2.11 -18.88 -27.01
N VAL A 100 -3.20 -18.12 -27.11
CA VAL A 100 -3.16 -16.76 -27.66
C VAL A 100 -2.29 -15.86 -26.77
N LEU A 101 -2.44 -15.94 -25.45
CA LEU A 101 -1.63 -15.16 -24.51
C LEU A 101 -0.15 -15.53 -24.55
N GLU A 102 0.19 -16.81 -24.77
CA GLU A 102 1.58 -17.28 -24.98
C GLU A 102 2.19 -16.70 -26.26
N THR A 103 1.42 -16.57 -27.35
CA THR A 103 1.94 -15.99 -28.61
C THR A 103 2.12 -14.46 -28.56
N LEU A 104 1.51 -13.77 -27.59
CA LEU A 104 1.51 -12.32 -27.46
C LEU A 104 2.53 -11.78 -26.44
N CYS A 105 3.20 -12.66 -25.69
CA CYS A 105 4.23 -12.35 -24.71
C CYS A 105 5.59 -12.93 -25.11
#